data_AF-A0A7C4Z987-F1
#
_entry.id   AF-A0A7C4Z987-F1
#
_cell.length_a   1.000
_cell.length_b   1.000
_cell.length_c   1.000
_cell.angle_alpha   90.00
_cell.angle_beta   90.00
_cell.angle_gamma   90.00
#
_symmetry.space_group_name_H-M   'P 1'
#
loop_
_entity.id
_entity.type
_entity.pdbx_description
1 polymer ?
#
loop_
_entity_poly.entity_id
_entity_poly.type
_entity_poly.pdbx_seq_one_letter_code
_entity_poly.pdbx_strand_id
1 'polypeptide(L)'
;MDELKKRIVSFCQDRDWLKFNTPKEVAIGLTLEACEVLELFRYKDSSERKKLENEMADVFFCLLLLAHIEKIDLRIALLNKLKENEMKYPIHLAKGTAKNMMN
;
A
#
# COMPACT_ATOMS: atom_id res chain seq x y z
N MET A 1 -4.27 -10.32 -7.26
CA MET A 1 -3.62 -10.05 -5.96
C MET A 1 -2.97 -11.30 -5.39
N ASP A 2 -3.63 -12.46 -5.39
CA ASP A 2 -3.03 -13.68 -4.81
C ASP A 2 -1.80 -14.17 -5.56
N GLU A 3 -1.74 -14.03 -6.88
CA GLU A 3 -0.54 -14.36 -7.66
C GLU A 3 0.66 -13.49 -7.28
N LEU A 4 0.48 -12.17 -7.23
CA LEU A 4 1.52 -11.22 -6.81
C LEU A 4 1.99 -11.51 -5.38
N LYS A 5 1.06 -11.71 -4.45
CA LYS A 5 1.36 -12.09 -3.07
C LYS A 5 2.18 -13.38 -3.01
N LYS A 6 1.80 -14.42 -3.76
CA LYS A 6 2.56 -15.68 -3.86
C LYS A 6 3.96 -15.46 -4.42
N ARG A 7 4.10 -14.64 -5.46
CA ARG A 7 5.41 -14.34 -6.07
C ARG A 7 6.34 -13.59 -5.10
N ILE A 8 5.80 -12.62 -4.34
CA ILE A 8 6.53 -11.89 -3.30
C ILE A 8 6.99 -12.85 -2.19
N VAL A 9 6.07 -13.68 -1.69
CA VAL A 9 6.39 -14.64 -0.63
C VAL A 9 7.46 -15.63 -1.08
N SER A 10 7.34 -16.18 -2.29
CA SER A 10 8.37 -17.05 -2.87
C SER A 10 9.71 -16.32 -2.98
N PHE A 11 9.72 -15.07 -3.47
CA PHE A 11 10.94 -14.28 -3.59
C PHE A 11 11.66 -14.08 -2.23
N CYS A 12 10.89 -13.83 -1.17
CA CYS A 12 11.43 -13.72 0.20
C CYS A 12 11.86 -15.08 0.76
N GLN A 13 11.12 -16.15 0.48
CA GLN A 13 11.44 -17.53 0.91
C GLN A 13 12.74 -18.01 0.30
N ASP A 14 12.93 -17.82 -1.01
CA ASP A 14 14.12 -18.24 -1.75
C ASP A 14 15.43 -17.59 -1.22
N ARG A 15 15.30 -16.54 -0.40
CA ARG A 15 16.42 -15.80 0.22
C ARG A 15 16.51 -16.00 1.73
N ASP A 16 15.68 -16.87 2.31
CA ASP A 16 15.51 -17.04 3.76
C ASP A 16 15.17 -15.72 4.50
N TRP A 17 14.50 -14.78 3.82
CA TRP A 17 14.20 -13.46 4.39
C TRP A 17 12.95 -13.46 5.26
N LEU A 18 12.08 -14.46 5.16
CA LEU A 18 10.86 -14.51 5.98
C LEU A 18 11.15 -14.50 7.49
N LYS A 19 12.32 -14.98 7.93
CA LYS A 19 12.73 -14.94 9.35
C LYS A 19 13.03 -13.54 9.88
N PHE A 20 13.32 -12.58 8.99
CA PHE A 20 13.60 -11.18 9.33
C PHE A 20 12.37 -10.28 9.13
N ASN A 21 11.43 -10.71 8.28
CA ASN A 21 10.19 -9.98 7.98
C ASN A 21 9.14 -10.23 9.07
N THR A 22 9.37 -9.74 10.28
CA THR A 22 8.31 -9.67 11.30
C THR A 22 7.28 -8.59 10.92
N PRO A 23 6.02 -8.63 11.42
CA PRO A 23 5.04 -7.59 11.14
C PRO A 23 5.55 -6.16 11.40
N LYS A 24 6.30 -5.99 12.49
CA LYS A 24 6.90 -4.71 12.86
C LYS A 24 7.90 -4.22 11.81
N GLU A 25 8.82 -5.09 11.38
CA GLU A 25 9.85 -4.72 10.41
C GLU A 25 9.23 -4.38 9.04
N VAL A 26 8.25 -5.15 8.59
CA VAL A 26 7.56 -4.88 7.32
C VAL A 26 6.72 -3.60 7.40
N ALA A 27 6.10 -3.29 8.53
CA ALA A 27 5.36 -2.04 8.72
C ALA A 27 6.28 -0.80 8.75
N ILE A 28 7.48 -0.94 9.31
CA ILE A 28 8.51 0.10 9.22
C ILE A 28 8.92 0.30 7.76
N GLY A 29 9.26 -0.77 7.04
CA GLY A 29 9.58 -0.72 5.61
C GLY A 29 8.49 -0.04 4.79
N LEU A 30 7.22 -0.46 4.95
CA LEU A 30 6.06 0.16 4.31
C LEU A 30 6.01 1.69 4.50
N THR A 31 6.32 2.16 5.71
CA THR A 31 6.31 3.59 6.03
C THR A 31 7.47 4.31 5.34
N LEU A 32 8.66 3.69 5.28
CA LEU A 32 9.82 4.25 4.61
C LEU A 32 9.57 4.38 3.10
N GLU A 33 9.07 3.34 2.44
CA GLU A 33 8.76 3.40 1.00
C GLU A 33 7.70 4.47 0.68
N ALA A 34 6.72 4.65 1.58
CA ALA A 34 5.71 5.70 1.44
C ALA A 34 6.33 7.11 1.58
N CYS A 35 7.36 7.26 2.41
CA CYS A 35 8.13 8.50 2.48
C CYS A 35 8.93 8.73 1.18
N GLU A 36 9.49 7.69 0.56
CA GLU A 36 10.19 7.83 -0.73
C GLU A 36 9.24 8.32 -1.83
N VAL A 37 8.00 7.80 -1.88
CA VAL A 37 6.94 8.34 -2.75
C VAL A 37 6.71 9.83 -2.46
N LEU A 38 6.59 10.22 -1.19
CA LEU A 38 6.37 11.62 -0.80
C LEU A 38 7.53 12.54 -1.24
N GLU A 39 8.77 12.07 -1.15
CA GLU A 39 9.96 12.85 -1.53
C GLU A 39 9.94 13.29 -2.99
N LEU A 40 9.40 12.46 -3.89
CA LEU A 40 9.24 12.81 -5.31
C LEU A 40 8.35 14.03 -5.53
N PHE A 41 7.36 14.23 -4.65
CA PHE A 41 6.44 15.38 -4.75
C PHE A 41 6.93 16.60 -3.97
N ARG A 42 7.95 16.46 -3.12
CA ARG A 42 8.48 17.55 -2.29
C ARG A 42 9.05 18.69 -3.14
N TYR A 43 9.69 18.37 -4.27
CA TYR A 43 10.39 19.35 -5.11
C TYR A 43 9.68 19.66 -6.45
N LYS A 44 8.43 19.19 -6.63
CA LYS A 44 7.51 19.46 -7.76
C LYS A 44 7.95 19.01 -9.16
N ASP A 45 9.10 18.37 -9.32
CA ASP A 45 9.54 17.94 -10.64
C ASP A 45 8.89 16.61 -11.05
N SER A 46 7.84 16.71 -11.87
CA SER A 46 7.05 15.59 -12.40
C SER A 46 7.81 14.66 -13.36
N SER A 47 9.13 14.84 -13.50
CA SER A 47 9.97 14.15 -14.49
C SER A 47 10.42 12.75 -14.07
N GLU A 48 10.30 12.37 -12.79
CA GLU A 48 10.78 11.08 -12.29
C GLU A 48 9.72 9.95 -12.37
N ARG A 49 8.95 9.86 -13.46
CA ARG A 49 7.88 8.85 -13.61
C ARG A 49 8.34 7.44 -13.31
N LYS A 50 9.52 7.05 -13.80
CA LYS A 50 10.05 5.70 -13.59
C LYS A 50 10.37 5.44 -12.11
N LYS A 51 10.83 6.46 -11.38
CA LYS A 51 11.12 6.35 -9.96
C LYS A 51 9.82 6.25 -9.17
N LEU A 52 8.82 7.08 -9.49
CA LEU A 52 7.48 6.98 -8.90
C LEU A 52 6.87 5.59 -9.09
N GLU A 53 6.98 5.01 -10.28
CA GLU A 53 6.51 3.64 -10.55
C GLU A 53 7.21 2.61 -9.66
N ASN A 54 8.51 2.79 -9.36
CA ASN A 54 9.26 1.89 -8.49
C ASN A 54 8.86 2.08 -7.02
N GLU A 55 8.86 3.31 -6.49
CA GLU A 55 8.53 3.53 -5.06
C GLU A 55 7.08 3.11 -4.74
N MET A 56 6.15 3.33 -5.67
CA MET A 56 4.78 2.82 -5.52
C MET A 56 4.71 1.29 -5.52
N ALA A 57 5.59 0.63 -6.29
CA ALA A 57 5.68 -0.83 -6.30
C ALA A 57 6.28 -1.36 -4.98
N ASP A 58 7.24 -0.66 -4.40
CA ASP A 58 7.87 -1.03 -3.13
C ASP A 58 6.89 -0.86 -1.94
N VAL A 59 6.11 0.23 -1.91
CA VAL A 59 4.97 0.37 -0.99
C VAL A 59 4.00 -0.82 -1.13
N PHE A 60 3.66 -1.19 -2.37
CA PHE A 60 2.72 -2.28 -2.60
C PHE A 60 3.31 -3.65 -2.22
N PHE A 61 4.62 -3.86 -2.44
CA PHE A 61 5.35 -5.04 -2.02
C PHE A 61 5.25 -5.23 -0.50
N CYS A 62 5.60 -4.19 0.27
CA CYS A 62 5.55 -4.23 1.73
C CYS A 62 4.12 -4.46 2.23
N LEU A 63 3.12 -3.80 1.62
CA LEU A 63 1.73 -3.97 2.01
C LEU A 63 1.21 -5.39 1.75
N LEU A 64 1.53 -6.00 0.60
CA LEU A 64 1.14 -7.38 0.30
C LEU A 64 1.87 -8.39 1.17
N LEU A 65 3.15 -8.17 1.48
CA LEU A 65 3.91 -9.02 2.39
C LEU A 65 3.36 -8.95 3.82
N LEU A 66 3.06 -7.75 4.31
CA LEU A 66 2.44 -7.55 5.62
C LEU A 66 1.07 -8.23 5.69
N ALA A 67 0.23 -8.06 4.66
CA ALA A 67 -1.06 -8.73 4.58
C ALA A 67 -0.92 -10.26 4.57
N HIS A 68 0.13 -10.81 3.94
CA HIS A 68 0.41 -12.24 4.01
C HIS A 68 0.75 -12.70 5.43
N ILE A 69 1.65 -11.99 6.12
CA ILE A 69 2.09 -12.32 7.48
C ILE A 69 0.92 -12.25 8.47
N GLU A 70 0.11 -11.20 8.37
CA GLU A 70 -1.08 -10.96 9.22
C GLU A 70 -2.32 -11.76 8.79
N LYS A 71 -2.21 -12.55 7.71
CA LYS A 71 -3.31 -13.38 7.16
C LYS A 71 -4.55 -12.56 6.77
N ILE A 72 -4.34 -11.36 6.25
CA ILE A 72 -5.38 -10.44 5.81
C ILE A 72 -5.66 -10.65 4.31
N ASP A 73 -6.93 -10.88 3.96
CA ASP A 73 -7.39 -10.71 2.58
C ASP A 73 -7.59 -9.24 2.28
N LEU A 74 -6.55 -8.61 1.74
CA LEU A 74 -6.53 -7.18 1.45
C LEU A 74 -7.58 -6.77 0.39
N ARG A 75 -7.99 -7.68 -0.50
CA ARG A 75 -9.06 -7.40 -1.48
C ARG A 75 -10.40 -7.28 -0.75
N ILE A 76 -10.72 -8.24 0.11
CA ILE A 76 -11.95 -8.20 0.90
C ILE A 76 -11.95 -6.99 1.83
N ALA A 77 -10.83 -6.72 2.51
CA ALA A 77 -10.68 -5.57 3.39
C ALA A 77 -10.95 -4.25 2.65
N LEU A 78 -10.37 -4.06 1.46
CA LEU A 78 -10.59 -2.87 0.64
C LEU A 78 -12.06 -2.75 0.18
N LEU A 79 -12.67 -3.85 -0.28
CA LEU A 79 -14.08 -3.84 -0.69
C LEU A 79 -15.02 -3.46 0.46
N ASN A 80 -14.76 -3.97 1.66
CA ASN A 80 -15.54 -3.59 2.85
C ASN A 80 -15.31 -2.12 3.20
N LYS A 81 -14.05 -1.65 3.16
CA LYS A 81 -13.73 -0.26 3.46
C LYS A 81 -14.38 0.72 2.47
N LEU A 82 -14.43 0.35 1.19
CA LEU A 82 -15.10 1.15 0.17
C LEU A 82 -16.61 1.25 0.44
N LYS A 83 -17.28 0.15 0.80
CA LYS A 83 -18.70 0.17 1.19
C LYS A 83 -18.95 1.08 2.39
N GLU A 84 -18.09 1.03 3.41
CA GLU A 84 -18.15 1.94 4.55
C GLU A 84 -18.01 3.41 4.12
N ASN A 85 -17.05 3.69 3.24
CA ASN A 85 -16.80 5.03 2.73
C ASN A 85 -17.96 5.55 1.86
N GLU A 86 -18.61 4.70 1.06
CA GLU A 86 -19.80 5.05 0.29
C GLU A 86 -20.96 5.48 1.19
N MET A 87 -21.12 4.83 2.35
CA MET A 87 -22.11 5.22 3.36
C MET A 87 -21.71 6.50 4.10
N LYS A 88 -20.42 6.67 4.41
CA LYS A 88 -19.89 7.87 5.11
C LYS A 88 -19.92 9.12 4.22
N TYR A 89 -19.71 8.95 2.91
CA TYR A 89 -19.60 10.04 1.93
C TYR A 89 -20.54 9.80 0.73
N PRO A 90 -21.87 9.90 0.93
CA PRO A 90 -22.81 9.67 -0.16
C PRO A 90 -22.64 10.74 -1.25
N ILE A 91 -22.85 10.35 -2.52
CA ILE A 91 -22.55 11.16 -3.70
C ILE A 91 -23.12 12.59 -3.60
N HIS A 92 -24.37 12.73 -3.16
CA HIS A 92 -25.05 14.01 -3.10
C HIS A 92 -24.45 14.99 -2.07
N LEU A 93 -23.64 14.51 -1.11
CA LEU A 93 -22.96 15.34 -0.12
C LEU A 93 -21.46 15.54 -0.42
N ALA A 94 -20.84 14.58 -1.09
CA ALA A 94 -19.39 14.53 -1.28
C ALA A 94 -18.91 14.88 -2.70
N LYS A 95 -19.81 14.94 -3.70
CA LYS A 95 -19.42 15.25 -5.08
C LYS A 95 -18.93 16.70 -5.19
N GLY A 96 -17.67 16.87 -5.62
CA GLY A 96 -17.05 18.19 -5.82
C GLY A 96 -16.51 18.84 -4.54
N THR A 97 -16.60 18.17 -3.39
CA THR A 97 -16.17 18.69 -2.08
C THR A 97 -15.25 17.69 -1.39
N ALA A 98 -13.97 18.02 -1.22
CA ALA A 98 -12.96 17.12 -0.62
C ALA A 98 -12.79 17.29 0.91
N LYS A 99 -13.65 18.09 1.58
CA LYS A 99 -13.54 18.31 3.03
C LYS A 99 -13.68 16.95 3.75
N ASN A 100 -12.57 16.47 4.33
CA ASN A 100 -12.47 15.28 5.17
C ASN A 100 -12.42 13.90 4.46
N MET A 101 -11.96 13.80 3.20
CA MET A 101 -11.79 12.48 2.54
C MET A 101 -10.59 11.67 3.06
N MET A 102 -9.61 12.32 3.69
CA MET A 102 -8.36 11.67 4.12
C MET A 102 -8.35 11.22 5.60
N ASN A 103 -9.46 11.40 6.35
CA ASN A 103 -9.57 11.04 7.78
C ASN A 103 -10.75 10.08 8.06
#